data_AF-X6EN08-F1
#
_entry.id   AF-X6EN08-F1
#
_cell.length_a   1.000
_cell.length_b   1.000
_cell.length_c   1.000
_cell.angle_alpha   90.00
_cell.angle_beta   90.00
_cell.angle_gamma   90.00
#
_symmetry.space_group_name_H-M   'P 1'
#
loop_
_entity.id
_entity.type
_entity.pdbx_description
1 polymer ?
#
loop_
_entity_poly.entity_id
_entity_poly.type
_entity_poly.pdbx_seq_one_letter_code
_entity_poly.pdbx_strand_id
1 'polypeptide(L)'
;MNVIAVSLVSLILAIACVLVHYEAFKMVASSARSAEVGGFPSRGRLLIVIFGALAAHTVEITFYGFVFWGLHSYGLLGEIVGEISGGWIDFLYFSVTNYTTLGVGDIRAEGPLRLIASSEALTGLVLLSWTASFTYLSMENFWKRR
;
A
#
# COMPACT_ATOMS: atom_id res chain seq x y z
N MET A 1 -26.99 -1.17 7.87
CA MET A 1 -26.72 -0.29 6.71
C MET A 1 -25.24 0.13 6.66
N ASN A 2 -24.67 0.62 7.77
CA ASN A 2 -23.29 1.12 7.83
C ASN A 2 -22.22 0.05 7.55
N VAL A 3 -22.42 -1.19 8.00
CA VAL A 3 -21.48 -2.31 7.74
C VAL A 3 -21.38 -2.63 6.24
N ILE A 4 -22.50 -2.69 5.53
CA ILE A 4 -22.51 -3.00 4.08
C ILE A 4 -21.75 -1.91 3.31
N ALA A 5 -22.03 -0.64 3.62
CA ALA A 5 -21.36 0.48 2.97
C ALA A 5 -19.84 0.45 3.20
N VAL A 6 -19.41 0.25 4.44
CA VAL A 6 -17.98 0.16 4.79
C VAL A 6 -17.30 -1.04 4.12
N SER A 7 -17.96 -2.21 4.08
CA SER A 7 -17.43 -3.38 3.38
C SER A 7 -17.30 -3.17 1.87
N LEU A 8 -18.23 -2.43 1.24
CA LEU A 8 -18.11 -2.07 -0.17
C LEU A 8 -16.95 -1.11 -0.41
N VAL A 9 -16.75 -0.13 0.47
CA VAL A 9 -15.59 0.78 0.42
C VAL A 9 -14.29 -0.02 0.56
N SER A 10 -14.20 -0.94 1.53
CA SER A 10 -13.05 -1.83 1.71
C SER A 10 -12.74 -2.62 0.43
N LEU A 11 -13.76 -3.22 -0.19
CA LEU A 11 -13.60 -4.00 -1.42
C LEU A 11 -13.11 -3.14 -2.58
N ILE A 12 -13.69 -1.95 -2.76
CA ILE A 12 -13.29 -1.01 -3.82
C ILE A 12 -11.83 -0.58 -3.63
N LEU A 13 -11.41 -0.26 -2.40
CA LEU A 13 -10.04 0.11 -2.10
C LEU A 13 -9.07 -1.03 -2.34
N ALA A 14 -9.42 -2.25 -1.92
CA ALA A 14 -8.59 -3.43 -2.16
C ALA A 14 -8.40 -3.68 -3.67
N ILE A 15 -9.48 -3.61 -4.46
CA ILE A 15 -9.41 -3.73 -5.92
C ILE A 15 -8.55 -2.61 -6.52
N ALA A 16 -8.77 -1.36 -6.12
CA ALA A 16 -8.00 -0.23 -6.61
C ALA A 16 -6.50 -0.39 -6.32
N CYS A 17 -6.13 -0.81 -5.10
CA CYS A 17 -4.74 -1.06 -4.74
C CYS A 17 -4.14 -2.20 -5.56
N VAL A 18 -4.85 -3.31 -5.75
CA VAL A 18 -4.36 -4.43 -6.59
C VAL A 18 -4.12 -3.97 -8.03
N LEU A 19 -5.00 -3.15 -8.60
CA LEU A 19 -4.83 -2.61 -9.95
C LEU A 19 -3.65 -1.65 -10.05
N VAL A 20 -3.53 -0.71 -9.09
CA VAL A 20 -2.38 0.21 -9.01
C VAL A 20 -1.07 -0.57 -8.89
N HIS A 21 -1.03 -1.56 -8.00
CA HIS A 21 0.13 -2.41 -7.79
C HIS A 21 0.55 -3.12 -9.07
N TYR A 22 -0.42 -3.74 -9.75
CA TYR A 22 -0.18 -4.44 -11.00
C TYR A 22 0.36 -3.52 -12.11
N GLU A 23 -0.26 -2.35 -12.31
CA GLU A 23 0.21 -1.38 -13.31
C GLU A 23 1.60 -0.83 -12.94
N ALA A 24 1.83 -0.50 -11.67
CA ALA A 24 3.13 -0.05 -11.20
C ALA A 24 4.22 -1.11 -11.45
N PHE A 25 3.94 -2.38 -11.18
CA PHE A 25 4.92 -3.46 -11.35
C PHE A 25 5.19 -3.76 -12.82
N LYS A 26 4.19 -3.63 -13.71
CA LYS A 26 4.42 -3.63 -15.15
C LYS A 26 5.36 -2.50 -15.57
N MET A 27 5.15 -1.29 -15.06
CA MET A 27 6.01 -0.13 -15.35
C MET A 27 7.43 -0.30 -14.79
N VAL A 28 7.57 -0.86 -13.58
CA VAL A 28 8.86 -1.17 -12.97
C VAL A 28 9.61 -2.22 -13.79
N ALA A 29 8.93 -3.29 -14.20
CA ALA A 29 9.50 -4.35 -15.02
C ALA A 29 9.95 -3.82 -16.40
N SER A 30 9.14 -2.98 -17.05
CA SER A 30 9.51 -2.36 -18.33
C SER A 30 10.69 -1.39 -18.16
N SER A 31 10.72 -0.61 -17.08
CA SER A 31 11.81 0.32 -16.77
C SER A 31 13.13 -0.40 -16.51
N ALA A 32 13.11 -1.48 -15.72
CA ALA A 32 14.29 -2.30 -15.46
C ALA A 32 14.83 -2.96 -16.74
N ARG A 33 13.95 -3.37 -17.66
CA ARG A 33 14.32 -3.89 -18.98
C ARG A 33 14.91 -2.82 -19.89
N SER A 34 14.30 -1.63 -19.94
CA SER A 34 14.85 -0.51 -20.71
C SER A 34 16.25 -0.12 -20.22
N ALA A 35 16.47 -0.14 -18.90
CA ALA A 35 17.79 0.06 -18.32
C ALA A 35 18.80 -1.05 -18.69
N GLU A 36 18.37 -2.31 -18.79
CA GLU A 36 19.21 -3.41 -19.31
C GLU A 36 19.66 -3.15 -20.76
N VAL A 37 18.71 -2.78 -21.65
CA VAL A 37 19.02 -2.45 -23.05
C VAL A 37 19.96 -1.24 -23.15
N GLY A 38 19.82 -0.27 -22.25
CA GLY A 38 20.71 0.88 -22.14
C GLY A 38 22.09 0.60 -21.52
N GLY A 39 22.41 -0.66 -21.19
CA GLY A 39 23.71 -1.06 -20.65
C GLY A 39 23.90 -0.79 -19.15
N PHE A 40 22.84 -0.54 -18.39
CA PHE A 40 22.96 -0.31 -16.95
C PHE A 40 23.37 -1.59 -16.20
N PRO A 41 24.26 -1.48 -15.19
CA PRO A 41 24.67 -2.63 -14.40
C PRO A 41 23.48 -3.21 -13.61
N SER A 42 23.57 -4.49 -13.23
CA SER A 42 22.51 -5.19 -12.46
C SER A 42 22.09 -4.43 -11.19
N ARG A 43 23.04 -3.78 -10.50
CA ARG A 43 22.74 -2.94 -9.33
C ARG A 43 21.74 -1.81 -9.62
N GLY A 44 21.87 -1.13 -10.76
CA GLY A 44 20.99 0.00 -11.10
C GLY A 44 19.57 -0.47 -11.41
N ARG A 45 19.45 -1.61 -12.09
CA ARG A 45 18.16 -2.26 -12.37
C ARG A 45 17.45 -2.70 -11.09
N LEU A 46 18.19 -3.23 -10.13
CA LEU A 46 17.63 -3.59 -8.82
C LEU A 46 17.12 -2.36 -8.05
N LEU A 47 17.85 -1.24 -8.10
CA LEU A 47 17.37 0.01 -7.47
C LEU A 47 16.07 0.51 -8.10
N ILE A 48 15.89 0.40 -9.42
CA ILE A 48 14.61 0.71 -10.09
C ILE A 48 13.49 -0.15 -9.53
N VAL A 49 13.74 -1.45 -9.32
CA VAL A 49 12.77 -2.37 -8.72
C VAL A 49 12.39 -1.95 -7.31
N ILE A 50 13.37 -1.73 -6.44
CA ILE A 50 13.14 -1.40 -5.03
C ILE A 50 12.43 -0.05 -4.88
N PHE A 51 12.93 1.01 -5.51
CA PHE A 51 12.33 2.34 -5.37
C PHE A 51 10.97 2.44 -6.06
N GLY A 52 10.78 1.74 -7.19
CA GLY A 52 9.49 1.65 -7.84
C GLY A 52 8.43 0.96 -6.99
N ALA A 53 8.79 -0.13 -6.31
CA ALA A 53 7.91 -0.82 -5.37
C ALA A 53 7.56 0.06 -4.15
N LEU A 54 8.54 0.76 -3.57
CA LEU A 54 8.29 1.70 -2.47
C LEU A 54 7.34 2.84 -2.88
N ALA A 55 7.49 3.35 -4.10
CA ALA A 55 6.59 4.38 -4.63
C ALA A 55 5.16 3.85 -4.82
N ALA A 56 5.01 2.63 -5.36
CA ALA A 56 3.70 1.98 -5.52
C ALA A 56 2.98 1.83 -4.17
N HIS A 57 3.68 1.30 -3.15
CA HIS A 57 3.11 1.17 -1.81
C HIS A 57 2.75 2.52 -1.18
N THR A 58 3.56 3.55 -1.40
CA THR A 58 3.24 4.90 -0.90
C THR A 58 1.92 5.41 -1.48
N VAL A 59 1.65 5.17 -2.77
CA VAL A 59 0.39 5.54 -3.43
C VAL A 59 -0.78 4.75 -2.85
N GLU A 60 -0.64 3.43 -2.70
CA GLU A 60 -1.68 2.54 -2.16
C GLU A 60 -2.06 2.90 -0.72
N ILE A 61 -1.07 3.14 0.13
CA ILE A 61 -1.25 3.64 1.51
C ILE A 61 -1.99 4.98 1.48
N THR A 62 -1.58 5.89 0.60
CA THR A 62 -2.20 7.22 0.52
C THR A 62 -3.70 7.13 0.18
N PHE A 63 -4.14 6.16 -0.62
CA PHE A 63 -5.56 5.95 -0.90
C PHE A 63 -6.37 5.62 0.36
N TYR A 64 -5.87 4.70 1.19
CA TYR A 64 -6.50 4.38 2.46
C TYR A 64 -6.46 5.56 3.44
N GLY A 65 -5.31 6.23 3.56
CA GLY A 65 -5.16 7.44 4.38
C GLY A 65 -6.19 8.52 4.05
N PHE A 66 -6.41 8.81 2.77
CA PHE A 66 -7.45 9.77 2.34
C PHE A 66 -8.86 9.31 2.70
N VAL A 67 -9.17 8.02 2.57
CA VAL A 67 -10.48 7.49 2.97
C VAL A 67 -10.68 7.59 4.48
N PHE A 68 -9.68 7.28 5.30
CA PHE A 68 -9.80 7.46 6.75
C PHE A 68 -9.99 8.92 7.13
N TRP A 69 -9.22 9.83 6.53
CA TRP A 69 -9.36 11.27 6.77
C TRP A 69 -10.77 11.77 6.41
N GLY A 70 -11.29 11.35 5.25
CA GLY A 70 -12.63 11.75 4.80
C GLY A 70 -13.76 11.12 5.59
N LEU A 71 -13.65 9.85 5.98
CA LEU A 71 -14.71 9.14 6.70
C LEU A 71 -14.72 9.42 8.20
N HIS A 72 -13.59 9.82 8.81
CA HIS A 72 -13.51 10.13 10.23
C HIS A 72 -14.49 11.23 10.66
N SER A 73 -14.75 12.22 9.79
CA SER A 73 -15.73 13.28 10.07
C SER A 73 -17.19 12.81 10.07
N TYR A 74 -17.47 11.58 9.60
CA TYR A 74 -18.81 10.99 9.55
C TYR A 74 -18.99 9.97 10.69
N GLY A 75 -19.24 10.46 11.91
CA GLY A 75 -19.32 9.65 13.13
C GLY A 75 -20.30 8.45 13.11
N LEU A 76 -21.20 8.36 12.13
CA LEU A 76 -22.06 7.18 11.92
C LEU A 76 -21.29 5.93 11.45
N LEU A 77 -20.12 6.10 10.84
CA LEU A 77 -19.30 5.00 10.32
C LEU A 77 -18.19 4.57 11.28
N GLY A 78 -18.10 5.22 12.44
CA GLY A 78 -16.99 5.09 13.38
C GLY A 78 -16.00 6.25 13.23
N GLU A 79 -14.90 6.18 13.97
CA GLU A 79 -13.90 7.24 14.05
C GLU A 79 -12.49 6.66 14.22
N ILE A 80 -11.50 7.47 13.85
CA ILE A 80 -10.10 7.23 14.20
C ILE A 80 -9.83 7.98 15.49
N VAL A 81 -9.35 7.28 16.51
CA VAL A 81 -9.11 7.82 17.85
C VAL A 81 -7.68 7.55 18.29
N GLY A 82 -7.21 8.30 19.29
CA GLY A 82 -5.86 8.17 19.83
C GLY A 82 -5.12 9.50 19.86
N GLU A 83 -3.80 9.45 19.74
CA GLU A 83 -2.93 10.63 19.69
C GLU A 83 -2.98 11.33 18.33
N ILE A 84 -4.11 11.97 18.03
CA ILE A 84 -4.31 12.73 16.78
C ILE A 84 -4.19 14.24 17.01
N SER A 85 -3.47 14.91 16.11
CA SER A 85 -3.37 16.37 16.02
C SER A 85 -4.48 16.98 15.16
N GLY A 86 -5.23 16.14 14.43
CA GLY A 86 -6.34 16.51 13.55
C GLY A 86 -5.93 16.78 12.11
N GLY A 87 -4.65 16.63 11.79
CA GLY A 87 -4.13 16.79 10.43
C GLY A 87 -4.28 15.52 9.58
N TRP A 88 -4.30 15.67 8.27
CA TRP A 88 -4.37 14.51 7.34
C TRP A 88 -3.17 13.54 7.53
N ILE A 89 -2.04 14.03 8.04
CA ILE A 89 -0.83 13.26 8.29
C ILE A 89 -1.04 12.15 9.33
N ASP A 90 -1.93 12.35 10.31
CA ASP A 90 -2.25 11.36 11.33
C ASP A 90 -2.92 10.13 10.69
N PHE A 91 -3.75 10.36 9.68
CA PHE A 91 -4.45 9.31 8.93
C PHE A 91 -3.52 8.60 7.95
N LEU A 92 -2.57 9.32 7.34
CA LEU A 92 -1.52 8.69 6.55
C LEU A 92 -0.65 7.81 7.45
N TYR A 93 -0.24 8.29 8.62
CA TYR A 93 0.53 7.50 9.58
C TYR A 93 -0.25 6.25 10.04
N PHE A 94 -1.52 6.41 10.40
CA PHE A 94 -2.39 5.29 10.74
C PHE A 94 -2.43 4.25 9.60
N SER A 95 -2.65 4.71 8.37
CA SER A 95 -2.66 3.86 7.17
C SER A 95 -1.32 3.15 6.95
N VAL A 96 -0.17 3.84 7.08
CA VAL A 96 1.16 3.22 6.99
C VAL A 96 1.30 2.09 8.01
N THR A 97 1.01 2.36 9.28
CA THR A 97 1.19 1.37 10.36
C THR A 97 0.27 0.18 10.19
N ASN A 98 -0.93 0.38 9.65
CA ASN A 98 -1.92 -0.66 9.47
C ASN A 98 -1.68 -1.49 8.19
N TYR A 99 -1.40 -0.84 7.05
CA TYR A 99 -1.03 -1.48 5.78
C TYR A 99 0.21 -2.37 5.93
N THR A 100 1.22 -1.90 6.67
CA THR A 100 2.46 -2.66 6.92
C THR A 100 2.32 -3.70 8.03
N THR A 101 1.13 -3.83 8.63
CA THR A 101 0.84 -4.73 9.77
C THR A 101 1.67 -4.43 11.03
N LEU A 102 2.28 -3.24 11.12
CA LEU A 102 3.08 -2.83 12.27
C LEU A 102 2.21 -2.61 13.52
N GLY A 103 1.08 -1.92 13.37
CA GLY A 103 0.07 -1.79 14.42
C GLY A 103 0.56 -1.16 15.72
N VAL A 104 1.13 0.06 15.67
CA VAL A 104 1.72 0.76 16.83
C VAL A 104 0.71 0.95 17.98
N GLY A 105 -0.56 1.21 17.66
CA GLY A 105 -1.67 1.23 18.63
C GLY A 105 -1.91 2.56 19.35
N ASP A 106 -1.09 3.57 19.07
CA ASP A 106 -1.24 4.97 19.46
C ASP A 106 -2.43 5.65 18.75
N ILE A 107 -2.71 5.24 17.50
CA ILE A 107 -3.89 5.63 16.73
C ILE A 107 -4.64 4.36 16.29
N ARG A 108 -5.96 4.33 16.47
CA ARG A 108 -6.79 3.14 16.18
C ARG A 108 -8.17 3.50 15.62
N ALA A 109 -8.70 2.61 14.79
CA ALA A 109 -10.07 2.71 14.27
C ALA A 109 -11.09 2.11 15.26
N GLU A 110 -12.21 2.80 15.45
CA GLU A 110 -13.37 2.34 16.22
C GLU A 110 -14.62 2.25 15.35
N GLY A 111 -15.62 1.49 15.84
CA GLY A 111 -16.86 1.27 15.11
C GLY A 111 -16.68 0.51 13.78
N PRO A 112 -17.58 0.69 12.81
CA PRO A 112 -17.51 0.02 11.51
C PRO A 112 -16.20 0.25 10.73
N LEU A 113 -15.52 1.40 10.85
CA LEU A 113 -14.23 1.70 10.19
C LEU A 113 -13.15 0.63 10.41
N ARG A 114 -13.25 -0.16 11.49
CA ARG A 114 -12.38 -1.32 11.74
C ARG A 114 -12.35 -2.32 10.59
N LEU A 115 -13.42 -2.42 9.79
CA LEU A 115 -13.48 -3.29 8.62
C LEU A 115 -12.64 -2.75 7.45
N ILE A 116 -12.52 -1.43 7.29
CA ILE A 116 -11.59 -0.84 6.31
C ILE A 116 -10.16 -1.06 6.79
N ALA A 117 -9.86 -0.79 8.06
CA ALA A 117 -8.54 -1.04 8.63
C ALA A 117 -8.14 -2.53 8.51
N SER A 118 -9.04 -3.45 8.85
CA SER A 118 -8.75 -4.89 8.73
C SER A 118 -8.53 -5.32 7.27
N SER A 119 -9.29 -4.74 6.33
CA SER A 119 -9.09 -4.96 4.91
C SER A 119 -7.76 -4.41 4.41
N GLU A 120 -7.37 -3.22 4.85
CA GLU A 120 -6.11 -2.60 4.48
C GLU A 120 -4.91 -3.44 4.95
N ALA A 121 -4.94 -3.93 6.19
CA ALA A 121 -3.88 -4.79 6.72
C ALA A 121 -3.74 -6.07 5.89
N LEU A 122 -4.87 -6.70 5.50
CA LEU A 122 -4.86 -7.86 4.63
C LEU A 122 -4.34 -7.54 3.22
N THR A 123 -4.81 -6.45 2.62
CA THR A 123 -4.35 -5.98 1.30
C THR A 123 -2.85 -5.70 1.32
N GLY A 124 -2.37 -4.95 2.31
CA GLY A 124 -0.96 -4.61 2.44
C GLY A 124 -0.07 -5.84 2.64
N LEU A 125 -0.49 -6.79 3.48
CA LEU A 125 0.22 -8.06 3.65
C LEU A 125 0.39 -8.82 2.31
N VAL A 126 -0.67 -8.90 1.51
CA VAL A 126 -0.65 -9.58 0.20
C VAL A 126 0.27 -8.85 -0.78
N LEU A 127 0.16 -7.53 -0.89
CA LEU A 127 0.95 -6.73 -1.84
C LEU A 127 2.43 -6.64 -1.46
N LEU A 128 2.77 -6.57 -0.17
CA LEU A 128 4.15 -6.66 0.30
C LEU A 128 4.76 -8.04 0.00
N SER A 129 3.98 -9.11 0.16
CA SER A 129 4.41 -10.47 -0.18
C SER A 129 4.62 -10.68 -1.68
N TRP A 130 3.75 -10.09 -2.51
CA TRP A 130 3.95 -10.05 -3.96
C TRP A 130 5.24 -9.30 -4.30
N THR A 131 5.46 -8.15 -3.68
CA THR A 131 6.67 -7.33 -3.87
C THR A 131 7.94 -8.09 -3.53
N ALA A 132 7.97 -8.81 -2.42
CA ALA A 132 9.10 -9.65 -2.04
C ALA A 132 9.38 -10.72 -3.12
N SER A 133 8.33 -11.42 -3.58
CA SER A 133 8.43 -12.44 -4.62
C SER A 133 8.96 -11.88 -5.95
N PHE A 134 8.42 -10.74 -6.38
CA PHE A 134 8.86 -10.06 -7.60
C PHE A 134 10.30 -9.59 -7.52
N THR A 135 10.69 -9.04 -6.36
CA THR A 135 12.06 -8.58 -6.10
C THR A 135 13.04 -9.74 -6.14
N TYR A 136 12.70 -10.85 -5.49
CA TYR A 136 13.51 -12.08 -5.51
C TYR A 136 13.72 -12.59 -6.94
N LEU A 137 12.64 -12.73 -7.72
CA LEU A 137 12.73 -13.15 -9.13
C LEU A 137 13.54 -12.17 -9.97
N SER A 138 13.44 -10.87 -9.71
CA SER A 138 14.23 -9.85 -10.40
C SER A 138 15.72 -10.00 -10.08
N MET A 139 16.09 -10.20 -8.81
CA MET A 139 17.46 -10.43 -8.37
C MET A 139 18.05 -11.69 -9.00
N GLU A 140 17.31 -12.79 -8.99
CA GLU A 140 17.72 -14.06 -9.61
C GLU A 140 17.98 -13.86 -11.11
N ASN A 141 17.08 -13.18 -11.82
CA ASN A 141 17.23 -12.89 -13.24
C ASN A 141 18.45 -11.99 -13.53
N PHE A 142 18.68 -10.95 -12.72
CA PHE A 142 19.77 -10.01 -12.93
C PHE A 142 21.15 -10.60 -12.60
N TRP A 143 21.22 -11.58 -11.69
CA TRP A 143 22.48 -12.24 -11.32
C TRP A 143 22.84 -13.44 -12.20
N LYS A 144 21.86 -14.21 -12.70
CA LYS A 144 22.10 -15.32 -13.63
C LYS A 144 22.61 -14.88 -15.00
N ARG A 145 22.28 -13.65 -15.44
CA ARG A 145 22.70 -13.08 -16.73
C ARG A 145 24.08 -12.41 -16.68
N ARG A 146 25.02 -12.97 -15.92
CA ARG A 146 26.44 -12.56 -15.98
C ARG A 146 27.18 -13.35 -17.05
#